data_AF-A0A1L4D1T4-F1
#
_entry.id   AF-A0A1L4D1T4-F1
#
_cell.length_a   1.000
_cell.length_b   1.000
_cell.length_c   1.000
_cell.angle_alpha   90.00
_cell.angle_beta   90.00
_cell.angle_gamma   90.00
#
_symmetry.space_group_name_H-M   'P 1'
#
loop_
_entity.id
_entity.type
_entity.pdbx_description
1 polymer ?
#
loop_
_entity_poly.entity_id
_entity_poly.type
_entity_poly.pdbx_seq_one_letter_code
_entity_poly.pdbx_strand_id
1 'polypeptide(L)' 'MGNFDVTGNEFKKIKEVYVSYIKAYKAFNNNSTEGATSFANFYIYRTYTSKYSDPRKFFIHANR' A
#
# COMPACT_ATOMS: atom_id res chain seq x y z
N MET A 1 -6.61 1.24 -24.32
CA MET A 1 -7.44 0.62 -23.25
C MET A 1 -6.56 0.51 -22.02
N GLY A 2 -6.77 1.37 -21.02
CA GLY A 2 -5.97 1.37 -19.79
C GLY A 2 -6.21 0.09 -19.00
N ASN A 3 -5.15 -0.53 -18.49
CA ASN A 3 -5.17 -1.76 -17.71
C ASN A 3 -5.92 -1.58 -16.38
N PHE A 4 -7.25 -1.57 -16.40
CA PHE A 4 -8.09 -1.52 -15.19
C PHE A 4 -7.90 -2.78 -14.31
N ASP A 5 -7.51 -3.90 -14.91
CA ASP A 5 -7.26 -5.17 -14.21
C ASP A 5 -6.09 -5.10 -13.21
N VAL A 6 -5.03 -4.36 -13.55
CA VAL A 6 -3.85 -4.21 -12.67
C VAL A 6 -4.22 -3.44 -11.40
N THR A 7 -5.13 -2.47 -11.52
CA THR A 7 -5.54 -1.59 -10.41
C THR A 7 -6.37 -2.34 -9.36
N GLY A 8 -7.27 -3.23 -9.78
CA GLY A 8 -8.07 -4.05 -8.86
C GLY A 8 -7.20 -5.05 -8.08
N ASN A 9 -6.19 -5.62 -8.74
CA ASN A 9 -5.29 -6.59 -8.11
C ASN A 9 -4.32 -5.93 -7.11
N GLU A 10 -3.84 -4.71 -7.41
CA GLU A 10 -3.05 -3.92 -6.46
C GLU A 10 -3.88 -3.48 -5.24
N PHE A 11 -5.12 -3.02 -5.46
CA PHE A 11 -6.02 -2.66 -4.35
C PHE A 11 -6.25 -3.85 -3.42
N LYS A 12 -6.53 -5.03 -3.96
CA LYS A 12 -6.73 -6.26 -3.18
C LYS A 12 -5.49 -6.60 -2.35
N LYS A 13 -4.31 -6.55 -2.94
CA LYS A 13 -3.03 -6.77 -2.23
C LYS A 13 -2.83 -5.76 -1.10
N ILE A 14 -3.06 -4.47 -1.33
CA ILE A 14 -2.90 -3.44 -0.29
C ILE A 14 -3.89 -3.68 0.86
N LYS A 15 -5.13 -4.09 0.55
CA LYS A 15 -6.13 -4.43 1.55
C LYS A 15 -5.70 -5.64 2.40
N GLU A 16 -5.16 -6.69 1.79
CA GLU A 16 -4.65 -7.86 2.50
C GLU A 16 -3.50 -7.50 3.45
N VAL A 17 -2.55 -6.67 3.00
CA VAL A 17 -1.46 -6.18 3.85
C VAL A 17 -2.00 -5.35 5.01
N TYR A 18 -2.99 -4.50 4.78
CA TYR A 18 -3.60 -3.70 5.83
C TYR A 18 -4.28 -4.56 6.92
N VAL A 19 -4.97 -5.63 6.53
CA VAL A 19 -5.55 -6.57 7.50
C VAL A 19 -4.47 -7.22 8.36
N SER A 20 -3.36 -7.62 7.76
CA SER A 20 -2.20 -8.15 8.49
C SER A 20 -1.59 -7.12 9.45
N TYR A 21 -1.48 -5.86 9.00
CA TYR A 21 -1.05 -4.74 9.85
C TYR A 21 -1.96 -4.57 11.08
N ILE A 22 -3.28 -4.54 10.89
CA ILE A 22 -4.23 -4.39 12.01
C ILE A 22 -4.16 -5.58 12.96
N LYS A 23 -4.00 -6.81 12.46
CA LYS A 23 -3.83 -8.01 13.29
C LYS A 23 -2.57 -7.91 14.15
N ALA A 24 -1.44 -7.53 13.55
CA ALA A 24 -0.20 -7.33 14.29
C ALA A 24 -0.33 -6.21 15.32
N TYR A 25 -0.89 -5.06 14.93
CA TYR A 25 -1.11 -3.92 15.82
C TYR A 25 -1.96 -4.29 17.03
N LYS A 26 -3.07 -5.02 16.82
CA LYS A 26 -3.90 -5.56 17.91
C LYS A 26 -3.11 -6.47 18.84
N ALA A 27 -2.29 -7.38 18.31
CA ALA A 27 -1.49 -8.29 19.11
C ALA A 27 -0.49 -7.53 20.01
N PHE A 28 0.07 -6.41 19.53
CA PHE A 28 0.96 -5.56 20.32
C PHE A 28 0.23 -4.62 21.28
N ASN A 29 -0.99 -4.20 20.94
CA ASN A 29 -1.73 -3.17 21.69
C ASN A 29 -2.91 -3.73 22.50
N ASN A 30 -2.72 -4.86 23.19
CA ASN A 30 -3.74 -5.49 24.06
C ASN A 30 -5.11 -5.68 23.36
N ASN A 31 -5.11 -6.14 22.11
CA ASN A 31 -6.28 -6.28 21.23
C ASN A 31 -7.02 -4.98 20.87
N SER A 32 -6.44 -3.81 21.16
CA SER A 32 -6.98 -2.52 20.76
C SER A 32 -6.49 -2.08 19.37
N THR A 33 -7.36 -1.39 18.62
CA THR A 33 -7.01 -0.67 17.38
C THR A 33 -6.85 0.83 17.58
N GLU A 34 -6.90 1.29 18.82
CA GLU A 34 -6.75 2.70 19.14
C GLU A 34 -5.34 3.18 18.74
N GLY A 35 -5.28 4.29 17.99
CA GLY A 35 -4.05 4.82 17.40
C GLY A 35 -3.57 4.13 16.12
N ALA A 36 -4.23 3.06 15.66
CA ALA A 36 -3.88 2.43 14.39
C ALA A 36 -4.09 3.39 13.20
N THR A 37 -3.20 3.31 12.21
CA THR A 37 -3.34 4.10 10.98
C THR A 37 -4.60 3.67 10.23
N SER A 38 -5.41 4.64 9.79
CA SER A 38 -6.60 4.34 8.99
C SER A 38 -6.24 3.73 7.63
N PHE A 39 -7.16 2.95 7.06
CA PHE A 39 -6.92 2.33 5.74
C PHE A 39 -6.63 3.37 4.65
N ALA A 40 -7.32 4.52 4.67
CA ALA A 40 -7.11 5.58 3.69
C ALA A 40 -5.67 6.11 3.75
N ASN A 41 -5.15 6.41 4.94
CA ASN A 41 -3.78 6.88 5.11
C ASN A 41 -2.75 5.80 4.76
N PHE A 42 -3.02 4.56 5.15
CA PHE A 42 -2.18 3.41 4.78
C PHE A 42 -2.13 3.21 3.26
N TYR A 43 -3.26 3.31 2.57
CA TYR A 43 -3.38 3.19 1.13
C TYR A 43 -2.62 4.31 0.41
N ILE A 44 -2.78 5.56 0.85
CA ILE A 44 -2.04 6.70 0.28
C ILE A 44 -0.54 6.50 0.47
N TYR A 45 -0.09 6.17 1.67
CA TYR A 45 1.33 5.94 1.94
C TYR A 45 1.89 4.81 1.07
N ARG A 46 1.18 3.68 0.96
CA ARG A 46 1.64 2.52 0.18
C ARG A 46 1.65 2.79 -1.32
N THR A 47 0.64 3.50 -1.83
CA THR A 47 0.58 3.86 -3.26
C THR A 47 1.59 4.94 -3.62
N TYR A 48 1.80 5.92 -2.75
CA TYR A 48 2.82 6.96 -2.92
C TYR A 48 4.23 6.34 -2.93
N THR A 49 4.58 5.56 -1.90
CA THR A 49 5.87 4.84 -1.87
C THR A 49 6.04 3.88 -3.06
N SER A 50 5.01 3.13 -3.47
CA SER A 50 5.10 2.28 -4.67
C SER A 50 5.32 3.05 -5.99
N LYS A 51 4.81 4.29 -6.07
CA LYS A 51 5.01 5.16 -7.25
C LYS A 51 6.38 5.81 -7.26
N TYR A 52 6.89 6.24 -6.10
CA TYR A 52 8.07 7.10 -6.02
C TYR A 52 9.32 6.42 -5.45
N SER A 53 9.21 5.24 -4.83
CA SER A 53 10.35 4.52 -4.24
C SER A 53 10.94 3.45 -5.18
N ASP A 54 10.40 3.24 -6.38
CA ASP A 54 11.03 2.39 -7.38
C ASP A 54 11.88 3.24 -8.33
N PRO A 55 13.20 3.35 -8.10
CA PRO A 55 14.08 4.14 -8.97
C PRO A 55 14.03 3.64 -10.43
N ARG A 56 13.73 2.36 -10.68
CA ARG A 56 13.66 1.80 -12.04
C ARG A 56 12.54 2.41 -12.88
N LYS A 57 11.45 2.91 -12.26
CA LYS A 57 10.38 3.61 -12.98
C LYS A 57 10.82 4.96 -13.54
N PHE A 58 11.83 5.59 -12.95
CA PHE A 58 12.40 6.86 -13.41
C PHE A 58 13.50 6.65 -14.46
N PHE A 59 14.20 5.51 -14.43
CA PHE A 59 15.24 5.18 -15.42
C PHE A 59 14.69 4.78 -16.81
N ILE A 60 13.40 4.41 -16.93
CA ILE A 60 12.80 4.05 -18.23
C ILE A 60 12.71 5.27 -19.18
N HIS A 61 12.75 6.49 -18.66
CA HIS A 61 12.70 7.72 -19.47
C HIS A 61 14.06 8.42 -19.65
N ALA A 62 15.14 7.92 -19.04
CA ALA A 62 16.46 8.53 -19.11
C ALA A 62 17.30 8.07 -20.32
N ASN A 63 16.90 7.00 -21.01
CA ASN A 63 17.53 6.52 -22.25
C ASN A 63 16.60 6.73 -23.46
N ARG A 64 16.23 7.98 -23.74
CA ARG A 64 15.55 8.35 -24.98
C ARG A 64 16.26 9.48 -25.67
#